data_AF-A0A0H5DNP9-F1
#
_entry.id   AF-A0A0H5DNP9-F1
#
_cell.length_a   1.000
_cell.length_b   1.000
_cell.length_c   1.000
_cell.angle_alpha   90.00
_cell.angle_beta   90.00
_cell.angle_gamma   90.00
#
_symmetry.space_group_name_H-M   'P 1'
#
loop_
_entity.id
_entity.type
_entity.pdbx_description
1 polymer ?
#
loop_
_entity_poly.entity_id
_entity_poly.type
_entity_poly.pdbx_seq_one_letter_code
_entity_poly.pdbx_strand_id
1 'polypeptide(L)'
;MSWQAIDFQRIVVLDQSLVQQLDHYLQDKEAELGQEILASFPTGKEGIAPPMLEPSKLLRLKLSDAIEGFSKRVRSAIQREDELVNDEVLKHVRFKVEESFLNYIEVLEGCVRELFLQVDQTGLEGWTSDLLMAIDFFKDLLYHHIEDSILVLKRLENVLKEYRKACREKEGGFLVVKALADSFLPVLDSSLVSNLERLEKYLKSSHKKCSRYLVDYLQIEDQVNISLKKLNNYQALEKLEEGQRQKYKRVYFYAKLGQMNARPKPSFFQELMRALSHTVSVEYALEIFRDYVKALYGAHYHQSRVLKKEKVRYLSEPGGKDKINEVVKGYRSEILSLGSTVARYRELILKTDPNPYVGTKWGFTEGIVAPEPQQAKQLLELEFEVENLKKLNDQIKAAIAKAGEGPQPPEKIPFDPAVHKMLHEMGQPLTTYGMVKGRAEKLLDHLGEINELGSTNPHAIEYTGDILSKMLRADWKFHILHEIPFFQEIIKNHFGITGGIEERRHLNRMNKFTYVTKELELWVTRRETRKHEREIEFDVNDLKVYLQDFLALVQRASQEEVEHQVKKQKVYDLAHLLLIYRNLFGEFFHHLENTSLEGRRLRQKLLFVDQYFESADQKLYEMKSSL
;
A
#
# COMPACT_ATOMS: atom_id res chain seq x y z
N MET A 1 41.19 0.25 25.63
CA MET A 1 40.16 0.58 24.63
C MET A 1 39.21 1.57 25.28
N SER A 2 39.08 2.76 24.70
CA SER A 2 38.23 3.83 25.22
C SER A 2 36.76 3.49 24.96
N TRP A 3 35.98 3.35 26.02
CA TRP A 3 34.53 3.26 25.97
C TRP A 3 34.01 4.51 25.24
N GLN A 4 33.43 4.34 24.06
CA GLN A 4 32.63 5.40 23.45
C GLN A 4 31.31 5.41 24.22
N ALA A 5 30.96 6.57 24.78
CA ALA A 5 29.61 6.79 25.28
C ALA A 5 28.65 6.39 24.16
N ILE A 6 27.78 5.44 24.44
CA ILE A 6 26.82 4.97 23.45
C ILE A 6 25.88 6.15 23.18
N ASP A 7 26.11 6.83 22.06
CA ASP A 7 25.27 7.92 21.58
C ASP A 7 24.01 7.29 20.96
N PHE A 8 23.01 7.05 21.82
CA PHE A 8 21.75 6.38 21.48
C PHE A 8 20.78 7.24 20.63
N GLN A 9 21.23 8.35 20.05
CA GLN A 9 20.45 9.10 19.06
C GLN A 9 20.44 8.43 17.67
N ARG A 10 21.20 7.34 17.47
CA ARG A 10 21.14 6.49 16.28
C ARG A 10 20.55 5.14 16.65
N ILE A 11 19.56 4.68 15.88
CA ILE A 11 18.97 3.34 15.98
C ILE A 11 20.12 2.31 15.94
N VAL A 12 20.41 1.69 17.09
CA VAL A 12 21.40 0.60 17.19
C VAL A 12 20.74 -0.65 16.63
N VAL A 13 21.44 -1.36 15.73
CA VAL A 13 20.97 -2.66 15.26
C VAL A 13 21.02 -3.62 16.45
N LEU A 14 19.86 -4.06 16.91
CA LEU A 14 19.73 -5.06 17.98
C LEU A 14 20.13 -6.43 17.41
N ASP A 15 21.38 -6.83 17.67
CA ASP A 15 21.94 -8.09 17.21
C ASP A 15 22.67 -8.85 18.33
N GLN A 16 23.16 -10.04 18.00
CA GLN A 16 23.91 -10.87 18.94
C GLN A 16 25.23 -10.24 19.40
N SER A 17 25.83 -9.35 18.61
CA SER A 17 27.08 -8.67 18.99
C SER A 17 26.84 -7.67 20.12
N LEU A 18 25.70 -6.97 20.09
CA LEU A 18 25.30 -6.07 21.15
C LEU A 18 24.95 -6.82 22.44
N VAL A 19 24.35 -8.01 22.34
CA VAL A 19 24.12 -8.90 23.49
C VAL A 19 25.45 -9.21 24.18
N GLN A 20 26.47 -9.58 23.42
CA GLN A 20 27.81 -9.86 23.97
C GLN A 20 28.43 -8.63 24.62
N GLN A 21 28.30 -7.44 24.01
CA GLN A 21 28.80 -6.20 24.59
C GLN A 21 28.11 -5.86 25.92
N LEU A 22 26.80 -6.05 25.99
CA LEU A 22 26.03 -5.83 27.22
C LEU A 22 26.44 -6.82 28.31
N ASP A 23 26.62 -8.10 27.99
CA ASP A 23 27.09 -9.12 28.94
C ASP A 23 28.45 -8.72 29.54
N HIS A 24 29.40 -8.29 28.71
CA HIS A 24 30.70 -7.83 29.22
C HIS A 24 30.57 -6.61 30.14
N TYR A 25 29.71 -5.67 29.79
CA TYR A 25 29.47 -4.47 30.59
C TYR A 25 28.80 -4.80 31.94
N LEU A 26 27.78 -5.66 31.95
CA LEU A 26 27.10 -6.07 33.17
C LEU A 26 28.02 -6.89 34.08
N GLN A 27 28.86 -7.76 33.52
CA GLN A 27 29.88 -8.47 34.30
C GLN A 27 30.90 -7.51 34.94
N ASP A 28 31.31 -6.44 34.23
CA ASP A 28 32.21 -5.43 34.81
C ASP A 28 31.52 -4.67 35.95
N LYS A 29 30.25 -4.29 35.79
CA LYS A 29 29.44 -3.62 36.83
C LYS A 29 29.13 -4.53 38.03
N GLU A 30 28.91 -5.81 37.78
CA GLU A 30 28.75 -6.81 38.83
C GLU A 30 30.04 -6.98 39.64
N ALA A 31 31.20 -6.99 38.98
CA ALA A 31 32.50 -7.07 39.65
C ALA A 31 32.78 -5.81 40.50
N GLU A 32 32.42 -4.62 40.02
CA GLU A 32 32.47 -3.37 40.80
C GLU A 32 31.62 -3.49 42.09
N LEU A 33 30.36 -3.92 41.96
CA LEU A 33 29.46 -4.18 43.10
C LEU A 33 30.07 -5.18 44.09
N GLY A 34 30.62 -6.29 43.60
CA GLY A 34 31.26 -7.30 44.44
C GLY A 34 32.45 -6.76 45.24
N GLN A 35 33.27 -5.91 44.62
CA GLN A 35 34.39 -5.25 45.30
C GLN A 35 33.92 -4.27 46.38
N GLU A 36 32.90 -3.46 46.10
CA GLU A 36 32.33 -2.52 47.06
C GLU A 36 31.72 -3.23 48.28
N ILE A 37 30.99 -4.33 48.05
CA ILE A 37 30.45 -5.17 49.14
C ILE A 37 31.58 -5.75 50.00
N LEU A 38 32.62 -6.32 49.39
CA LEU A 38 33.77 -6.85 50.14
C LEU A 38 34.46 -5.77 50.97
N ALA A 39 34.64 -4.57 50.40
CA ALA A 39 35.30 -3.44 51.04
C ALA A 39 34.45 -2.77 52.14
N SER A 40 33.13 -2.97 52.13
CA SER A 40 32.22 -2.35 53.11
C SER A 40 32.45 -2.78 54.55
N PHE A 41 33.02 -3.97 54.79
CA PHE A 41 33.29 -4.48 56.13
C PHE A 41 34.75 -4.23 56.56
N PRO A 42 34.98 -3.59 57.72
CA PRO A 42 36.33 -3.26 58.18
C PRO A 42 37.16 -4.52 58.42
N THR A 43 38.43 -4.48 58.01
CA THR A 43 39.41 -5.52 58.35
C THR A 43 40.11 -5.11 59.64
N GLY A 44 39.96 -5.90 60.70
CA GLY A 44 40.49 -5.58 62.01
C GLY A 44 42.01 -5.33 61.99
N LYS A 45 42.41 -4.22 62.62
CA LYS A 45 43.77 -3.65 62.78
C LYS A 45 44.39 -3.00 61.53
N GLU A 46 44.41 -1.67 61.56
CA GLU A 46 45.38 -0.83 60.85
C GLU A 46 46.80 -1.38 61.11
N GLY A 47 47.42 -2.00 60.11
CA GLY A 47 48.83 -2.41 60.19
C GLY A 47 49.20 -3.70 59.48
N ILE A 48 48.26 -4.61 59.20
CA ILE A 48 48.52 -5.77 58.33
C ILE A 48 47.30 -6.00 57.45
N ALA A 49 47.09 -5.11 56.49
CA ALA A 49 46.40 -5.52 55.29
C ALA A 49 47.30 -6.59 54.64
N PRO A 50 46.86 -7.86 54.44
CA PRO A 50 47.46 -8.63 53.35
C PRO A 50 47.33 -7.72 52.12
N PRO A 51 48.36 -7.60 51.27
CA PRO A 51 48.28 -6.69 50.14
C PRO A 51 46.97 -6.99 49.45
N MET A 52 46.07 -6.01 49.42
CA MET A 52 45.04 -6.01 48.40
C MET A 52 45.86 -5.97 47.13
N LEU A 53 46.11 -7.15 46.55
CA LEU A 53 46.13 -7.26 45.12
C LEU A 53 44.86 -6.53 44.73
N GLU A 54 45.01 -5.28 44.25
CA GLU A 54 43.99 -4.68 43.42
C GLU A 54 43.52 -5.83 42.53
N PRO A 55 42.25 -6.23 42.59
CA PRO A 55 41.77 -7.30 41.74
C PRO A 55 42.24 -6.89 40.35
N SER A 56 43.17 -7.65 39.78
CA SER A 56 43.71 -7.31 38.48
C SER A 56 42.48 -7.07 37.61
N LYS A 57 42.44 -6.01 36.81
CA LYS A 57 41.32 -5.79 35.86
C LYS A 57 41.06 -6.99 34.93
N LEU A 58 41.92 -8.01 34.99
CA LEU A 58 41.88 -9.30 34.31
C LEU A 58 41.11 -10.42 35.06
N LEU A 59 40.81 -10.31 36.36
CA LEU A 59 40.05 -11.30 37.12
C LEU A 59 38.73 -10.68 37.60
N ARG A 60 37.68 -10.86 36.78
CA ARG A 60 36.30 -10.47 37.11
C ARG A 60 35.86 -11.25 38.36
N LEU A 61 35.72 -10.54 39.48
CA LEU A 61 35.23 -11.11 40.74
C LEU A 61 33.74 -11.39 40.60
N LYS A 62 33.31 -12.64 40.76
CA LYS A 62 31.88 -12.98 40.77
C LYS A 62 31.23 -12.47 42.05
N LEU A 63 30.00 -11.99 41.95
CA LEU A 63 29.25 -11.48 43.09
C LEU A 63 29.02 -12.56 44.17
N SER A 64 28.87 -13.83 43.77
CA SER A 64 28.78 -14.95 44.71
C SER A 64 30.04 -15.11 45.58
N ASP A 65 31.22 -15.00 44.97
CA ASP A 65 32.51 -15.12 45.65
C ASP A 65 32.75 -13.93 46.58
N ALA A 66 32.32 -12.73 46.15
CA ALA A 66 32.33 -11.53 46.96
C ALA A 66 31.50 -11.67 48.24
N ILE A 67 30.28 -12.20 48.15
CA ILE A 67 29.44 -12.44 49.33
C ILE A 67 30.03 -13.52 50.24
N GLU A 68 30.61 -14.58 49.68
CA GLU A 68 31.24 -15.61 50.51
C GLU A 68 32.41 -15.03 51.30
N GLY A 69 33.25 -14.21 50.64
CA GLY A 69 34.33 -13.48 51.30
C GLY A 69 33.82 -12.51 52.37
N PHE A 70 32.76 -11.76 52.07
CA PHE A 70 32.10 -10.87 53.04
C PHE A 70 31.54 -11.65 54.24
N SER A 71 30.83 -12.75 53.99
CA SER A 71 30.26 -13.62 55.02
C SER A 71 31.33 -14.21 55.93
N LYS A 72 32.47 -14.62 55.37
CA LYS A 72 33.63 -15.10 56.15
C LYS A 72 34.20 -13.98 57.03
N ARG A 73 34.31 -12.75 56.53
CA ARG A 73 34.78 -11.58 57.32
C ARG A 73 33.83 -11.30 58.49
N VAL A 74 32.53 -11.24 58.23
CA VAL A 74 31.48 -11.03 59.24
C VAL A 74 31.53 -12.12 60.32
N ARG A 75 31.54 -13.40 59.93
CA ARG A 75 31.59 -14.52 60.88
C ARG A 75 32.88 -14.55 61.70
N SER A 76 34.01 -14.22 61.08
CA SER A 76 35.30 -14.13 61.78
C SER A 76 35.30 -13.01 62.82
N ALA A 77 34.70 -11.86 62.50
CA ALA A 77 34.55 -10.75 63.44
C ALA A 77 33.61 -11.09 64.61
N ILE A 78 32.54 -11.86 64.38
CA ILE A 78 31.66 -12.36 65.45
C ILE A 78 32.42 -13.29 66.41
N GLN A 79 33.30 -14.15 65.87
CA GLN A 79 34.05 -15.16 66.64
C GLN A 79 35.26 -14.61 67.42
N ARG A 80 35.78 -13.43 67.06
CA ARG A 80 36.88 -12.79 67.80
C ARG A 80 36.37 -12.18 69.10
N GLU A 81 36.93 -12.60 70.23
CA GLU A 81 36.56 -12.08 71.56
C GLU A 81 37.08 -10.64 71.78
N ASP A 82 38.17 -10.24 71.11
CA ASP A 82 38.87 -8.96 71.30
C ASP A 82 38.36 -7.78 70.43
N GLU A 83 37.50 -8.02 69.43
CA GLU A 83 36.95 -6.96 68.56
C GLU A 83 35.53 -6.58 69.03
N LEU A 84 35.34 -5.30 69.38
CA LEU A 84 34.03 -4.74 69.72
C LEU A 84 33.11 -4.85 68.49
N VAL A 85 32.19 -5.82 68.53
CA VAL A 85 31.06 -5.91 67.60
C VAL A 85 30.20 -4.66 67.83
N ASN A 86 30.34 -3.66 66.96
CA ASN A 86 29.79 -2.32 67.14
C ASN A 86 28.60 -2.06 66.18
N ASP A 87 27.53 -1.46 66.69
CA ASP A 87 26.36 -1.02 65.91
C ASP A 87 26.70 0.07 64.88
N GLU A 88 27.74 0.89 65.12
CA GLU A 88 28.22 1.87 64.13
C GLU A 88 28.81 1.21 62.88
N VAL A 89 29.50 0.08 63.04
CA VAL A 89 30.01 -0.73 61.92
C VAL A 89 28.85 -1.30 61.11
N LEU A 90 27.80 -1.78 61.79
CA LEU A 90 26.58 -2.26 61.13
C LEU A 90 25.89 -1.15 60.32
N LYS A 91 25.78 0.07 60.87
CA LYS A 91 25.22 1.23 60.16
C LYS A 91 26.05 1.61 58.93
N HIS A 92 27.38 1.61 59.05
CA HIS A 92 28.28 1.92 57.94
C HIS A 92 28.18 0.88 56.82
N VAL A 93 28.26 -0.41 57.17
CA VAL A 93 28.15 -1.54 56.23
C VAL A 93 26.78 -1.50 55.53
N ARG A 94 25.71 -1.29 56.30
CA ARG A 94 24.35 -1.17 55.75
C ARG A 94 24.29 -0.05 54.70
N PHE A 95 24.73 1.16 55.05
CA PHE A 95 24.71 2.29 54.12
C PHE A 95 25.49 2.01 52.84
N LYS A 96 26.69 1.43 52.96
CA LYS A 96 27.53 1.13 51.80
C LYS A 96 26.95 0.03 50.91
N VAL A 97 26.42 -1.04 51.51
CA VAL A 97 25.77 -2.12 50.75
C VAL A 97 24.52 -1.59 50.05
N GLU A 98 23.67 -0.82 50.73
CA GLU A 98 22.46 -0.22 50.13
C GLU A 98 22.81 0.71 48.95
N GLU A 99 23.80 1.59 49.12
CA GLU A 99 24.31 2.50 48.07
C GLU A 99 24.80 1.72 46.84
N SER A 100 25.64 0.71 47.04
CA SER A 100 26.19 -0.11 45.95
C SER A 100 25.11 -0.87 45.18
N PHE A 101 24.14 -1.47 45.89
CA PHE A 101 23.03 -2.16 45.22
C PHE A 101 22.12 -1.20 44.48
N LEU A 102 21.86 0.00 45.03
CA LEU A 102 21.04 0.98 44.35
C LEU A 102 21.66 1.37 43.00
N ASN A 103 22.97 1.65 42.98
CA ASN A 103 23.71 1.96 41.75
C ASN A 103 23.60 0.83 40.71
N TYR A 104 23.76 -0.43 41.14
CA TYR A 104 23.66 -1.57 40.22
C TYR A 104 22.22 -1.81 39.73
N ILE A 105 21.22 -1.62 40.61
CA ILE A 105 19.79 -1.69 40.23
C ILE A 105 19.46 -0.62 39.19
N GLU A 106 19.97 0.60 39.33
CA GLU A 106 19.80 1.67 38.34
C GLU A 106 20.40 1.29 36.98
N VAL A 107 21.57 0.64 36.96
CA VAL A 107 22.17 0.12 35.73
C VAL A 107 21.26 -0.93 35.08
N LEU A 108 20.79 -1.92 35.84
CA LEU A 108 19.88 -2.96 35.34
C LEU A 108 18.57 -2.38 34.83
N GLU A 109 17.98 -1.42 35.56
CA GLU A 109 16.75 -0.75 35.17
C GLU A 109 16.95 0.05 33.87
N GLY A 110 18.06 0.77 33.75
CA GLY A 110 18.45 1.49 32.53
C GLY A 110 18.54 0.56 31.33
N CYS A 111 19.22 -0.59 31.48
CA CYS A 111 19.38 -1.56 30.40
C CYS A 111 18.03 -2.16 29.95
N VAL A 112 17.17 -2.54 30.90
CA VAL A 112 15.83 -3.10 30.60
C VAL A 112 14.95 -2.07 29.90
N ARG A 113 14.92 -0.82 30.38
CA ARG A 113 14.10 0.25 29.77
C ARG A 113 14.60 0.58 28.37
N GLU A 114 15.91 0.72 28.21
CA GLU A 114 16.53 1.05 26.91
C GLU A 114 16.28 -0.04 25.87
N LEU A 115 16.38 -1.32 26.24
CA LEU A 115 16.06 -2.43 25.35
C LEU A 115 14.66 -2.26 24.72
N PHE A 116 13.63 -2.04 25.55
CA PHE A 116 12.26 -1.94 25.03
C PHE A 116 12.01 -0.61 24.30
N LEU A 117 12.70 0.47 24.65
CA LEU A 117 12.67 1.71 23.88
C LEU A 117 13.25 1.50 22.46
N GLN A 118 14.37 0.80 22.33
CA GLN A 118 14.97 0.51 21.02
C GLN A 118 14.11 -0.43 20.17
N VAL A 119 13.52 -1.43 20.80
CA VAL A 119 12.56 -2.32 20.13
C VAL A 119 11.35 -1.54 19.62
N ASP A 120 10.80 -0.62 20.42
CA ASP A 120 9.67 0.22 20.00
C ASP A 120 10.05 1.20 18.88
N GLN A 121 11.29 1.70 18.87
CA GLN A 121 11.84 2.55 17.81
C GLN A 121 12.22 1.80 16.53
N THR A 122 12.39 0.47 16.61
CA THR A 122 12.69 -0.36 15.45
C THR A 122 11.47 -0.41 14.55
N GLY A 123 11.61 0.16 13.35
CA GLY A 123 10.55 0.13 12.34
C GLY A 123 10.26 -1.29 11.84
N LEU A 124 9.09 -1.46 11.22
CA LEU A 124 8.65 -2.75 10.67
C LEU A 124 9.66 -3.39 9.71
N GLU A 125 10.52 -2.61 9.06
CA GLU A 125 11.55 -3.12 8.17
C GLU A 125 12.66 -3.91 8.90
N GLY A 126 12.84 -3.66 10.20
CA GLY A 126 13.81 -4.35 11.06
C GLY A 126 13.23 -5.52 11.87
N TRP A 127 11.92 -5.76 11.76
CA TRP A 127 11.22 -6.82 12.51
C TRP A 127 11.50 -8.19 11.90
N THR A 128 12.64 -8.77 12.24
CA THR A 128 13.12 -10.03 11.68
C THR A 128 13.16 -11.16 12.71
N SER A 129 13.38 -12.39 12.26
CA SER A 129 13.70 -13.52 13.15
C SER A 129 14.94 -13.26 13.99
N ASP A 130 15.93 -12.55 13.43
CA ASP A 130 17.18 -12.25 14.10
C ASP A 130 16.98 -11.27 15.25
N LEU A 131 16.10 -10.28 15.06
CA LEU A 131 15.67 -9.38 16.13
C LEU A 131 14.98 -10.15 17.27
N LEU A 132 14.10 -11.11 16.95
CA LEU A 132 13.42 -11.92 17.96
C LEU A 132 14.44 -12.70 18.81
N MET A 133 15.40 -13.35 18.15
CA MET A 133 16.47 -14.08 18.85
C MET A 133 17.32 -13.15 19.71
N ALA A 134 17.68 -11.96 19.21
CA ALA A 134 18.45 -10.99 19.98
C ALA A 134 17.69 -10.55 21.25
N ILE A 135 16.39 -10.24 21.13
CA ILE A 135 15.53 -9.85 22.26
C ILE A 135 15.43 -10.97 23.30
N ASP A 136 15.30 -12.23 22.85
CA ASP A 136 15.29 -13.40 23.74
C ASP A 136 16.60 -13.50 24.54
N PHE A 137 17.75 -13.35 23.87
CA PHE A 137 19.05 -13.37 24.55
C PHE A 137 19.23 -12.20 25.52
N PHE A 138 18.82 -10.98 25.15
CA PHE A 138 18.84 -9.84 26.07
C PHE A 138 17.98 -10.09 27.31
N LYS A 139 16.78 -10.65 27.12
CA LYS A 139 15.87 -10.98 28.21
C LYS A 139 16.47 -12.03 29.14
N ASP A 140 17.09 -13.08 28.60
CA ASP A 140 17.70 -14.13 29.42
C ASP A 140 18.91 -13.61 30.20
N LEU A 141 19.76 -12.81 29.58
CA LEU A 141 20.90 -12.16 30.22
C LEU A 141 20.47 -11.24 31.37
N LEU A 142 19.56 -10.29 31.10
CA LEU A 142 19.09 -9.34 32.11
C LEU A 142 18.31 -10.04 33.23
N TYR A 143 17.53 -11.06 32.89
CA TYR A 143 16.83 -11.88 33.87
C TYR A 143 17.79 -12.57 34.83
N HIS A 144 18.88 -13.16 34.32
CA HIS A 144 19.89 -13.82 35.13
C HIS A 144 20.53 -12.87 36.15
N HIS A 145 20.97 -11.68 35.72
CA HIS A 145 21.57 -10.69 36.64
C HIS A 145 20.58 -10.15 37.68
N ILE A 146 19.29 -9.99 37.33
CA ILE A 146 18.25 -9.57 38.28
C ILE A 146 18.00 -10.67 39.32
N GLU A 147 17.83 -11.92 38.88
CA GLU A 147 17.60 -13.07 39.77
C GLU A 147 18.78 -13.28 40.73
N ASP A 148 20.00 -13.23 40.20
CA ASP A 148 21.22 -13.33 41.01
C ASP A 148 21.29 -12.20 42.03
N SER A 149 21.01 -10.95 41.65
CA SER A 149 20.98 -9.81 42.57
C SER A 149 19.96 -9.99 43.71
N ILE A 150 18.78 -10.54 43.42
CA ILE A 150 17.76 -10.86 44.43
C ILE A 150 18.28 -11.92 45.41
N LEU A 151 18.88 -13.00 44.90
CA LEU A 151 19.43 -14.08 45.73
C LEU A 151 20.57 -13.57 46.63
N VAL A 152 21.43 -12.74 46.05
CA VAL A 152 22.58 -12.11 46.71
C VAL A 152 22.14 -11.17 47.83
N LEU A 153 21.17 -10.29 47.59
CA LEU A 153 20.59 -9.42 48.63
C LEU A 153 19.98 -10.23 49.77
N LYS A 154 19.23 -11.29 49.46
CA LYS A 154 18.65 -12.18 50.49
C LYS A 154 19.73 -12.87 51.34
N ARG A 155 20.86 -13.25 50.73
CA ARG A 155 22.00 -13.83 51.46
C ARG A 155 22.69 -12.81 52.35
N LEU A 156 22.97 -11.61 51.83
CA LEU A 156 23.58 -10.52 52.61
C LEU A 156 22.70 -10.11 53.79
N GLU A 157 21.39 -10.00 53.57
CA GLU A 157 20.40 -9.74 54.61
C GLU A 157 20.49 -10.77 55.76
N ASN A 158 20.58 -12.07 55.44
CA ASN A 158 20.73 -13.10 56.46
C ASN A 158 22.05 -12.96 57.25
N VAL A 159 23.15 -12.68 56.57
CA VAL A 159 24.48 -12.50 57.19
C VAL A 159 24.49 -11.27 58.10
N LEU A 160 23.88 -10.17 57.66
CA LEU A 160 23.77 -8.95 58.47
C LEU A 160 22.82 -9.12 59.66
N LYS A 161 21.76 -9.94 59.52
CA LYS A 161 20.92 -10.35 60.66
C LYS A 161 21.71 -11.16 61.69
N GLU A 162 22.56 -12.09 61.25
CA GLU A 162 23.48 -12.83 62.13
C GLU A 162 24.39 -11.86 62.89
N TYR A 163 24.98 -10.87 62.20
CA TYR A 163 25.83 -9.85 62.84
C TYR A 163 25.06 -8.97 63.84
N ARG A 164 23.88 -8.45 63.47
CA ARG A 164 23.04 -7.66 64.37
C ARG A 164 22.66 -8.43 65.63
N LYS A 165 22.36 -9.73 65.49
CA LYS A 165 22.07 -10.61 66.63
C LYS A 165 23.29 -10.70 67.56
N ALA A 166 24.48 -10.89 67.00
CA ALA A 166 25.73 -10.92 67.76
C ALA A 166 26.04 -9.58 68.47
N CYS A 167 25.74 -8.42 67.85
CA CYS A 167 25.86 -7.11 68.53
C CYS A 167 25.05 -7.09 69.82
N ARG A 168 23.79 -7.54 69.75
CA ARG A 168 22.85 -7.46 70.89
C ARG A 168 23.11 -8.51 71.97
N GLU A 169 23.65 -9.67 71.62
CA GLU A 169 24.05 -10.69 72.58
C GLU A 169 25.24 -10.23 73.45
N LYS A 170 26.15 -9.40 72.90
CA LYS A 170 27.30 -8.84 73.65
C LYS A 170 26.95 -7.65 74.56
N GLU A 171 25.81 -6.97 74.37
CA GLU A 171 25.37 -5.83 75.20
C GLU A 171 24.77 -6.23 76.58
N GLY A 172 24.32 -7.48 76.75
CA GLY A 172 23.83 -8.04 78.03
C GLY A 172 22.41 -7.58 78.48
N GLY A 173 21.66 -8.48 79.14
CA GLY A 173 20.36 -8.17 79.79
C GLY A 173 19.08 -8.55 79.02
N PHE A 174 17.92 -7.97 79.40
CA PHE A 174 16.55 -8.21 78.87
C PHE A 174 16.39 -7.99 77.34
N LEU A 175 17.49 -7.66 76.65
CA LEU A 175 17.64 -7.46 75.21
C LEU A 175 17.72 -8.75 74.39
N VAL A 176 17.90 -9.92 75.02
CA VAL A 176 17.88 -11.24 74.32
C VAL A 176 16.50 -11.56 73.73
N VAL A 177 15.41 -11.17 74.42
CA VAL A 177 14.04 -11.31 73.89
C VAL A 177 13.77 -10.31 72.76
N LYS A 178 14.37 -9.11 72.81
CA LYS A 178 14.38 -8.16 71.68
C LYS A 178 15.18 -8.71 70.49
N ALA A 179 16.34 -9.36 70.70
CA ALA A 179 17.14 -9.95 69.63
C ALA A 179 16.38 -11.02 68.80
N LEU A 180 15.47 -11.78 69.44
CA LEU A 180 14.56 -12.69 68.74
C LEU A 180 13.52 -11.95 67.88
N ALA A 181 12.93 -10.85 68.40
CA ALA A 181 11.99 -10.03 67.63
C ALA A 181 12.68 -9.25 66.49
N ASP A 182 13.90 -8.74 66.73
CA ASP A 182 14.67 -8.01 65.74
C ASP A 182 15.13 -8.91 64.59
N SER A 183 15.35 -10.21 64.81
CA SER A 183 15.69 -11.16 63.73
C SER A 183 14.64 -11.20 62.60
N PHE A 184 13.39 -10.82 62.89
CA PHE A 184 12.32 -10.69 61.91
C PHE A 184 12.28 -9.32 61.21
N LEU A 185 12.93 -8.28 61.77
CA LEU A 185 13.03 -6.97 61.13
C LEU A 185 14.14 -6.99 60.06
N PRO A 186 13.90 -6.38 58.89
CA PRO A 186 14.93 -6.27 57.86
C PRO A 186 16.10 -5.38 58.34
N VAL A 187 17.33 -5.69 57.90
CA VAL A 187 18.54 -4.90 58.14
C VAL A 187 18.79 -3.96 56.98
N LEU A 188 18.72 -4.48 55.75
CA LEU A 188 18.75 -3.72 54.51
C LEU A 188 17.34 -3.21 54.17
N ASP A 189 17.28 -2.11 53.42
CA ASP A 189 16.01 -1.60 52.91
C ASP A 189 15.30 -2.63 52.03
N SER A 190 14.10 -3.04 52.47
CA SER A 190 13.20 -3.94 51.73
C SER A 190 12.83 -3.43 50.33
N SER A 191 12.97 -2.12 50.10
CA SER A 191 12.71 -1.50 48.80
C SER A 191 13.62 -2.06 47.70
N LEU A 192 14.87 -2.44 48.01
CA LEU A 192 15.85 -2.96 47.03
C LEU A 192 15.36 -4.25 46.36
N VAL A 193 14.92 -5.22 47.17
CA VAL A 193 14.35 -6.48 46.66
C VAL A 193 13.05 -6.21 45.91
N SER A 194 12.19 -5.32 46.45
CA SER A 194 10.93 -4.98 45.79
C SER A 194 11.14 -4.30 44.42
N ASN A 195 12.19 -3.50 44.27
CA ASN A 195 12.56 -2.82 43.03
C ASN A 195 13.06 -3.83 41.99
N LEU A 196 13.92 -4.78 42.38
CA LEU A 196 14.37 -5.87 41.51
C LEU A 196 13.20 -6.78 41.09
N GLU A 197 12.33 -7.17 42.01
CA GLU A 197 11.14 -7.98 41.68
C GLU A 197 10.16 -7.22 40.76
N ARG A 198 10.03 -5.90 40.92
CA ARG A 198 9.25 -5.05 40.01
C ARG A 198 9.90 -4.99 38.63
N LEU A 199 11.22 -4.85 38.57
CA LEU A 199 11.99 -4.83 37.32
C LEU A 199 11.88 -6.17 36.58
N GLU A 200 12.00 -7.29 37.30
CA GLU A 200 11.82 -8.64 36.76
C GLU A 200 10.43 -8.83 36.14
N LYS A 201 9.38 -8.43 36.88
CA LYS A 201 7.99 -8.47 36.39
C LYS A 201 7.82 -7.60 35.14
N TYR A 202 8.41 -6.41 35.13
CA TYR A 202 8.38 -5.52 33.97
C TYR A 202 9.06 -6.16 32.77
N LEU A 203 10.31 -6.65 32.91
CA LEU A 203 11.07 -7.34 31.85
C LEU A 203 10.26 -8.49 31.25
N LYS A 204 9.74 -9.39 32.08
CA LYS A 204 8.91 -10.54 31.63
C LYS A 204 7.65 -10.08 30.90
N SER A 205 6.96 -9.05 31.40
CA SER A 205 5.71 -8.55 30.81
C SER A 205 5.94 -7.86 29.46
N SER A 206 6.97 -7.01 29.37
CA SER A 206 7.33 -6.27 28.16
C SER A 206 7.88 -7.21 27.08
N HIS A 207 8.75 -8.16 27.46
CA HIS A 207 9.24 -9.21 26.55
C HIS A 207 8.08 -10.02 25.97
N LYS A 208 7.16 -10.49 26.81
CA LYS A 208 5.99 -11.26 26.36
C LYS A 208 5.10 -10.46 25.41
N LYS A 209 4.91 -9.16 25.68
CA LYS A 209 4.11 -8.27 24.82
C LYS A 209 4.78 -8.06 23.47
N CYS A 210 6.06 -7.70 23.45
CA CYS A 210 6.83 -7.49 22.22
C CYS A 210 6.93 -8.78 21.39
N SER A 211 7.37 -9.88 22.00
CA SER A 211 7.56 -11.16 21.30
C SER A 211 6.27 -11.63 20.64
N ARG A 212 5.12 -11.42 21.29
CA ARG A 212 3.82 -11.71 20.68
C ARG A 212 3.59 -10.90 19.40
N TYR A 213 3.82 -9.58 19.44
CA TYR A 213 3.66 -8.75 18.24
C TYR A 213 4.62 -9.13 17.12
N LEU A 214 5.88 -9.45 17.46
CA LEU A 214 6.90 -9.81 16.49
C LEU A 214 6.59 -11.18 15.85
N VAL A 215 6.20 -12.18 16.65
CA VAL A 215 5.76 -13.49 16.13
C VAL A 215 4.52 -13.36 15.26
N ASP A 216 3.52 -12.59 15.70
CA ASP A 216 2.31 -12.33 14.92
C ASP A 216 2.66 -11.65 13.58
N TYR A 217 3.58 -10.67 13.60
CA TYR A 217 4.09 -10.01 12.40
C TYR A 217 4.77 -10.99 11.44
N LEU A 218 5.72 -11.80 11.91
CA LEU A 218 6.49 -12.74 11.07
C LEU A 218 5.56 -13.78 10.41
N GLN A 219 4.55 -14.27 11.14
CA GLN A 219 3.54 -15.17 10.58
C GLN A 219 2.71 -14.52 9.47
N ILE A 220 2.34 -13.25 9.65
CA ILE A 220 1.60 -12.51 8.63
C ILE A 220 2.52 -12.23 7.43
N GLU A 221 3.77 -11.84 7.66
CA GLU A 221 4.76 -11.61 6.62
C GLU A 221 4.92 -12.84 5.71
N ASP A 222 5.06 -14.04 6.30
CA ASP A 222 5.11 -15.30 5.56
C ASP A 222 3.86 -15.53 4.70
N GLN A 223 2.67 -15.26 5.24
CA GLN A 223 1.40 -15.38 4.50
C GLN A 223 1.31 -14.37 3.34
N VAL A 224 1.80 -13.14 3.56
CA VAL A 224 1.88 -12.12 2.51
C VAL A 224 2.88 -12.53 1.45
N ASN A 225 4.03 -13.10 1.81
CA ASN A 225 5.04 -13.62 0.87
C ASN A 225 4.49 -14.77 0.01
N ILE A 226 3.67 -15.66 0.57
CA ILE A 226 2.94 -16.67 -0.21
C ILE A 226 1.98 -16.01 -1.21
N SER A 227 1.28 -14.95 -0.79
CA SER A 227 0.38 -14.20 -1.67
C SER A 227 1.14 -13.44 -2.77
N LEU A 228 2.31 -12.88 -2.47
CA LEU A 228 3.20 -12.23 -3.44
C LEU A 228 3.67 -13.18 -4.53
N LYS A 229 3.96 -14.45 -4.20
CA LYS A 229 4.34 -15.46 -5.20
C LYS A 229 3.26 -15.67 -6.26
N LYS A 230 1.98 -15.46 -5.93
CA LYS A 230 0.87 -15.56 -6.91
C LYS A 230 0.93 -14.47 -7.97
N LEU A 231 1.46 -13.29 -7.64
CA LEU A 231 1.63 -12.18 -8.58
C LEU A 231 2.60 -12.51 -9.72
N ASN A 232 3.48 -13.49 -9.55
CA ASN A 232 4.41 -13.92 -10.61
C ASN A 232 3.69 -14.61 -11.78
N ASN A 233 2.44 -15.05 -11.59
CA ASN A 233 1.66 -15.72 -12.63
C ASN A 233 0.65 -14.76 -13.31
N TYR A 234 0.71 -13.47 -12.97
CA TYR A 234 -0.26 -12.47 -13.44
C TYR A 234 0.18 -11.90 -14.79
N GLN A 235 -0.57 -12.23 -15.84
CA GLN A 235 -0.19 -11.95 -17.23
C GLN A 235 -0.37 -10.48 -17.59
N ALA A 236 -1.36 -9.79 -17.03
CA ALA A 236 -1.51 -8.35 -17.30
C ALA A 236 -0.49 -7.54 -16.50
N LEU A 237 -0.15 -7.98 -15.29
CA LEU A 237 0.94 -7.39 -14.49
C LEU A 237 2.30 -7.49 -15.20
N GLU A 238 2.56 -8.58 -15.92
CA GLU A 238 3.80 -8.76 -16.70
C GLU A 238 3.99 -7.76 -17.84
N LYS A 239 2.92 -7.08 -18.28
CA LYS A 239 2.99 -6.05 -19.33
C LYS A 239 3.52 -4.71 -18.82
N LEU A 240 3.59 -4.52 -17.50
CA LEU A 240 4.20 -3.32 -16.91
C LEU A 240 5.72 -3.39 -17.01
N GLU A 241 6.37 -2.23 -16.98
CA GLU A 241 7.82 -2.16 -16.89
C GLU A 241 8.33 -2.83 -15.61
N GLU A 242 9.51 -3.44 -15.65
CA GLU A 242 10.10 -4.15 -14.49
C GLU A 242 10.12 -3.27 -13.23
N GLY A 243 10.54 -2.01 -13.38
CA GLY A 243 10.59 -1.06 -12.27
C GLY A 243 9.21 -0.77 -11.66
N GLN A 244 8.17 -0.65 -12.49
CA GLN A 244 6.79 -0.46 -12.03
C GLN A 244 6.27 -1.73 -11.34
N ARG A 245 6.56 -2.91 -11.88
CA ARG A 245 6.15 -4.20 -11.32
C ARG A 245 6.75 -4.45 -9.94
N GLN A 246 8.04 -4.17 -9.73
CA GLN A 246 8.67 -4.35 -8.42
C GLN A 246 8.09 -3.38 -7.39
N LYS A 247 7.82 -2.14 -7.78
CA LYS A 247 7.16 -1.14 -6.92
C LYS A 247 5.72 -1.54 -6.60
N TYR A 248 4.96 -2.05 -7.57
CA TYR A 248 3.61 -2.61 -7.32
C TYR A 248 3.65 -3.74 -6.29
N LYS A 249 4.60 -4.68 -6.41
CA LYS A 249 4.77 -5.77 -5.44
C LYS A 249 5.03 -5.26 -4.03
N ARG A 250 5.83 -4.20 -3.87
CA ARG A 250 6.04 -3.54 -2.56
C ARG A 250 4.76 -2.90 -2.02
N VAL A 251 4.03 -2.16 -2.87
CA VAL A 251 2.75 -1.56 -2.47
C VAL A 251 1.74 -2.64 -2.06
N TYR A 252 1.66 -3.73 -2.83
CA TYR A 252 0.85 -4.91 -2.52
C TYR A 252 1.24 -5.52 -1.17
N PHE A 253 2.53 -5.73 -0.93
CA PHE A 253 3.04 -6.29 0.32
C PHE A 253 2.55 -5.49 1.53
N TYR A 254 2.78 -4.19 1.55
CA TYR A 254 2.38 -3.34 2.68
C TYR A 254 0.85 -3.22 2.81
N ALA A 255 0.13 -3.10 1.69
CA ALA A 255 -1.34 -3.08 1.71
C ALA A 255 -1.92 -4.38 2.28
N LYS A 256 -1.32 -5.53 1.94
CA LYS A 256 -1.76 -6.84 2.43
C LYS A 256 -1.37 -7.09 3.89
N LEU A 257 -0.18 -6.67 4.29
CA LEU A 257 0.29 -6.68 5.67
C LEU A 257 -0.67 -5.87 6.57
N GLY A 258 -1.07 -4.67 6.12
CA GLY A 258 -2.06 -3.84 6.80
C GLY A 258 -3.45 -4.47 6.88
N GLN A 259 -3.85 -5.26 5.89
CA GLN A 259 -5.12 -5.98 5.88
C GLN A 259 -5.14 -7.17 6.83
N MET A 260 -4.06 -7.95 6.88
CA MET A 260 -3.99 -9.21 7.62
C MET A 260 -3.68 -9.02 9.10
N ASN A 261 -3.11 -7.87 9.49
CA ASN A 261 -2.80 -7.59 10.88
C ASN A 261 -4.04 -7.16 11.68
N ALA A 262 -4.69 -8.13 12.32
CA ALA A 262 -5.87 -7.90 13.16
C ALA A 262 -5.55 -7.29 14.52
N ARG A 263 -4.31 -7.38 15.00
CA ARG A 263 -3.86 -6.87 16.32
C ARG A 263 -2.54 -6.12 16.18
N PRO A 264 -2.53 -4.99 15.46
CA PRO A 264 -1.32 -4.23 15.26
C PRO A 264 -0.77 -3.68 16.60
N LYS A 265 0.55 -3.54 16.68
CA LYS A 265 1.16 -2.73 17.74
C LYS A 265 0.69 -1.26 17.62
N PRO A 266 0.79 -0.45 18.68
CA PRO A 266 0.69 1.01 18.55
C PRO A 266 1.59 1.50 17.41
N SER A 267 1.23 2.61 16.75
CA SER A 267 1.93 3.18 15.58
C SER A 267 2.11 2.30 14.34
N PHE A 268 1.64 1.05 14.32
CA PHE A 268 1.83 0.13 13.17
C PHE A 268 1.44 0.73 11.81
N PHE A 269 0.26 1.36 11.70
CA PHE A 269 -0.17 1.95 10.44
C PHE A 269 0.67 3.16 10.02
N GLN A 270 1.15 3.95 10.98
CA GLN A 270 2.07 5.07 10.71
C GLN A 270 3.43 4.56 10.23
N GLU A 271 3.98 3.53 10.88
CA GLU A 271 5.23 2.89 10.47
C GLU A 271 5.11 2.23 9.10
N LEU A 272 3.98 1.58 8.81
CA LEU A 272 3.69 0.96 7.53
C LEU A 272 3.62 2.00 6.41
N MET A 273 2.98 3.14 6.67
CA MET A 273 2.94 4.25 5.70
C MET A 273 4.29 4.93 5.53
N ARG A 274 5.08 5.05 6.60
CA ARG A 274 6.47 5.52 6.51
C ARG A 274 7.30 4.58 5.62
N ALA A 275 7.25 3.27 5.87
CA ALA A 275 7.93 2.27 5.05
C ALA A 275 7.53 2.35 3.58
N LEU A 276 6.22 2.45 3.33
CA LEU A 276 5.64 2.54 1.99
C LEU A 276 6.09 3.82 1.26
N SER A 277 6.03 4.97 1.91
CA SER A 277 6.45 6.26 1.34
C SER A 277 7.95 6.36 1.05
N HIS A 278 8.79 5.62 1.79
CA HIS A 278 10.21 5.47 1.44
C HIS A 278 10.44 4.63 0.17
N THR A 279 9.49 3.76 -0.19
CA THR A 279 9.63 2.91 -1.38
C THR A 279 8.98 3.49 -2.63
N VAL A 280 7.80 4.11 -2.49
CA VAL A 280 6.98 4.59 -3.61
C VAL A 280 6.20 5.82 -3.14
N SER A 281 6.29 6.93 -3.88
CA SER A 281 5.45 8.10 -3.62
C SER A 281 3.99 7.81 -3.97
N VAL A 282 3.05 8.53 -3.37
CA VAL A 282 1.61 8.32 -3.60
C VAL A 282 1.24 8.57 -5.06
N GLU A 283 1.81 9.59 -5.68
CA GLU A 283 1.59 9.94 -7.09
C GLU A 283 2.08 8.82 -8.03
N TYR A 284 3.24 8.23 -7.71
CA TYR A 284 3.78 7.14 -8.53
C TYR A 284 3.00 5.83 -8.33
N ALA A 285 2.50 5.57 -7.11
CA ALA A 285 1.60 4.43 -6.86
C ALA A 285 0.30 4.56 -7.68
N LEU A 286 -0.27 5.76 -7.74
CA LEU A 286 -1.45 6.08 -8.57
C LEU A 286 -1.19 5.83 -10.06
N GLU A 287 -0.03 6.24 -10.56
CA GLU A 287 0.40 5.97 -11.95
C GLU A 287 0.49 4.47 -12.24
N ILE A 288 1.17 3.71 -11.37
CA ILE A 288 1.26 2.25 -11.48
C ILE A 288 -0.14 1.61 -11.53
N PHE A 289 -1.06 2.03 -10.65
CA PHE A 289 -2.42 1.50 -10.63
C PHE A 289 -3.17 1.81 -11.92
N ARG A 290 -3.08 3.04 -12.44
CA ARG A 290 -3.68 3.43 -13.73
C ARG A 290 -3.14 2.60 -14.88
N ASP A 291 -1.83 2.42 -14.93
CA ASP A 291 -1.21 1.64 -16.01
C ASP A 291 -1.56 0.15 -15.91
N TYR A 292 -1.69 -0.38 -14.70
CA TYR A 292 -2.16 -1.75 -14.51
C TYR A 292 -3.64 -1.92 -14.92
N VAL A 293 -4.51 -0.96 -14.58
CA VAL A 293 -5.90 -0.92 -15.07
C VAL A 293 -5.94 -0.90 -16.61
N LYS A 294 -5.13 -0.04 -17.25
CA LYS A 294 -5.02 0.00 -18.73
C LYS A 294 -4.53 -1.33 -19.30
N ALA A 295 -3.53 -1.97 -18.69
CA ALA A 295 -3.00 -3.26 -19.11
C ALA A 295 -4.07 -4.35 -19.03
N LEU A 296 -4.89 -4.35 -17.97
CA LEU A 296 -6.04 -5.25 -17.83
C LEU A 296 -7.10 -4.99 -18.89
N TYR A 297 -7.49 -3.74 -19.15
CA TYR A 297 -8.40 -3.41 -20.25
C TYR A 297 -7.88 -3.94 -21.59
N GLY A 298 -6.61 -3.64 -21.92
CA GLY A 298 -5.97 -4.12 -23.14
C GLY A 298 -5.94 -5.65 -23.24
N ALA A 299 -5.77 -6.37 -22.13
CA ALA A 299 -5.84 -7.83 -22.09
C ALA A 299 -7.25 -8.36 -22.39
N HIS A 300 -8.30 -7.75 -21.83
CA HIS A 300 -9.68 -8.16 -22.10
C HIS A 300 -10.10 -7.84 -23.53
N TYR A 301 -9.73 -6.68 -24.06
CA TYR A 301 -9.99 -6.33 -25.47
C TYR A 301 -9.26 -7.27 -26.42
N HIS A 302 -8.03 -7.69 -26.10
CA HIS A 302 -7.33 -8.72 -26.85
C HIS A 302 -8.10 -10.05 -26.83
N GLN A 303 -8.60 -10.50 -25.68
CA GLN A 303 -9.40 -11.72 -25.61
C GLN A 303 -10.71 -11.62 -26.40
N SER A 304 -11.37 -10.47 -26.34
CA SER A 304 -12.55 -10.19 -27.16
C SER A 304 -12.27 -10.31 -28.66
N ARG A 305 -11.12 -9.83 -29.14
CA ARG A 305 -10.67 -10.03 -30.54
C ARG A 305 -10.38 -11.50 -30.86
N VAL A 306 -9.76 -12.24 -29.94
CA VAL A 306 -9.46 -13.67 -30.12
C VAL A 306 -10.75 -14.49 -30.28
N LEU A 307 -11.80 -14.17 -29.52
CA LEU A 307 -13.12 -14.83 -29.62
C LEU A 307 -13.79 -14.67 -30.99
N LYS A 308 -13.43 -13.63 -31.73
CA LYS A 308 -14.07 -13.23 -33.01
C LYS A 308 -13.33 -13.69 -34.26
N LYS A 309 -12.17 -14.34 -34.14
CA LYS A 309 -11.42 -14.79 -35.33
C LYS A 309 -12.18 -15.92 -36.03
N GLU A 310 -12.50 -15.77 -37.32
CA GLU A 310 -13.34 -16.66 -38.15
C GLU A 310 -12.99 -18.16 -38.16
N LYS A 311 -11.82 -18.58 -37.66
CA LYS A 311 -11.37 -19.98 -37.62
C LYS A 311 -10.96 -20.43 -36.22
N VAL A 312 -11.74 -20.14 -35.17
CA VAL A 312 -11.46 -20.74 -33.87
C VAL A 312 -11.94 -22.20 -33.82
N ARG A 313 -11.22 -23.12 -34.49
CA ARG A 313 -11.30 -24.57 -34.21
C ARG A 313 -11.19 -24.85 -32.70
N TYR A 314 -10.44 -24.00 -31.98
CA TYR A 314 -10.28 -24.04 -30.52
C TYR A 314 -11.55 -23.78 -29.70
N LEU A 315 -12.58 -23.10 -30.22
CA LEU A 315 -13.84 -22.90 -29.48
C LEU A 315 -14.82 -24.07 -29.70
N SER A 316 -14.62 -24.81 -30.79
CA SER A 316 -15.35 -26.06 -31.10
C SER A 316 -14.73 -27.27 -30.38
N GLU A 317 -13.43 -27.22 -30.08
CA GLU A 317 -12.70 -28.21 -29.31
C GLU A 317 -12.78 -27.93 -27.79
N PRO A 318 -13.12 -28.92 -26.93
CA PRO A 318 -13.23 -28.72 -25.49
C PRO A 318 -11.99 -28.05 -24.85
N GLY A 319 -10.79 -28.45 -25.30
CA GLY A 319 -9.54 -27.96 -24.73
C GLY A 319 -9.19 -26.49 -25.03
N GLY A 320 -9.80 -25.85 -26.05
CA GLY A 320 -9.56 -24.44 -26.32
C GLY A 320 -10.53 -23.50 -25.59
N LYS A 321 -11.79 -23.92 -25.40
CA LYS A 321 -12.74 -23.23 -24.50
C LYS A 321 -12.23 -23.21 -23.07
N ASP A 322 -11.64 -24.31 -22.60
CA ASP A 322 -11.04 -24.39 -21.27
C ASP A 322 -9.85 -23.44 -21.08
N LYS A 323 -8.95 -23.34 -22.07
CA LYS A 323 -7.83 -22.39 -22.05
C LYS A 323 -8.28 -20.93 -21.95
N ILE A 324 -9.26 -20.52 -22.74
CA ILE A 324 -9.78 -19.14 -22.69
C ILE A 324 -10.44 -18.88 -21.34
N ASN A 325 -11.22 -19.85 -20.83
CA ASN A 325 -11.83 -19.76 -19.51
C ASN A 325 -10.77 -19.65 -18.39
N GLU A 326 -9.67 -20.37 -18.46
CA GLU A 326 -8.55 -20.25 -17.52
C GLU A 326 -7.91 -18.86 -17.56
N VAL A 327 -7.67 -18.31 -18.75
CA VAL A 327 -7.11 -16.96 -18.89
C VAL A 327 -8.07 -15.90 -18.32
N VAL A 328 -9.36 -15.97 -18.63
CA VAL A 328 -10.39 -15.06 -18.09
C VAL A 328 -10.52 -15.22 -16.57
N LYS A 329 -10.42 -16.44 -16.02
CA LYS A 329 -10.35 -16.66 -14.57
C LYS A 329 -9.09 -16.02 -13.96
N GLY A 330 -7.95 -16.11 -14.66
CA GLY A 330 -6.70 -15.44 -14.30
C GLY A 330 -6.89 -13.93 -14.19
N TYR A 331 -7.44 -13.28 -15.22
CA TYR A 331 -7.72 -11.84 -15.20
C TYR A 331 -8.70 -11.44 -14.10
N ARG A 332 -9.73 -12.24 -13.81
CA ARG A 332 -10.60 -12.01 -12.65
C ARG A 332 -9.81 -11.96 -11.35
N SER A 333 -8.86 -12.87 -11.17
CA SER A 333 -8.02 -12.89 -9.96
C SER A 333 -7.11 -11.66 -9.88
N GLU A 334 -6.58 -11.20 -11.01
CA GLU A 334 -5.78 -9.97 -11.13
C GLU A 334 -6.62 -8.73 -10.77
N ILE A 335 -7.84 -8.60 -11.33
CA ILE A 335 -8.78 -7.51 -11.04
C ILE A 335 -9.10 -7.45 -9.54
N LEU A 336 -9.43 -8.58 -8.92
CA LEU A 336 -9.75 -8.64 -7.49
C LEU A 336 -8.54 -8.28 -6.62
N SER A 337 -7.35 -8.75 -7.00
CA SER A 337 -6.10 -8.41 -6.33
C SER A 337 -5.80 -6.91 -6.42
N LEU A 338 -5.94 -6.33 -7.61
CA LEU A 338 -5.75 -4.90 -7.84
C LEU A 338 -6.75 -4.06 -7.06
N GLY A 339 -8.06 -4.36 -7.15
CA GLY A 339 -9.09 -3.65 -6.41
C GLY A 339 -8.91 -3.70 -4.90
N SER A 340 -8.56 -4.89 -4.37
CA SER A 340 -8.22 -5.02 -2.96
C SER A 340 -6.98 -4.20 -2.58
N THR A 341 -5.99 -4.09 -3.46
CA THR A 341 -4.77 -3.33 -3.19
C THR A 341 -5.03 -1.83 -3.18
N VAL A 342 -5.76 -1.32 -4.18
CA VAL A 342 -6.16 0.10 -4.29
C VAL A 342 -6.98 0.52 -3.07
N ALA A 343 -8.00 -0.27 -2.71
CA ALA A 343 -8.86 0.03 -1.57
C ALA A 343 -8.09 0.05 -0.24
N ARG A 344 -7.17 -0.89 -0.04
CA ARG A 344 -6.35 -0.93 1.19
C ARG A 344 -5.32 0.19 1.21
N TYR A 345 -4.72 0.52 0.07
CA TYR A 345 -3.82 1.66 -0.03
C TYR A 345 -4.55 2.98 0.30
N ARG A 346 -5.78 3.15 -0.20
CA ARG A 346 -6.65 4.28 0.16
C ARG A 346 -6.95 4.32 1.66
N GLU A 347 -7.34 3.19 2.24
CA GLU A 347 -7.60 3.08 3.69
C GLU A 347 -6.38 3.48 4.52
N LEU A 348 -5.18 3.07 4.11
CA LEU A 348 -3.94 3.42 4.80
C LEU A 348 -3.65 4.93 4.76
N ILE A 349 -3.84 5.58 3.61
CA ILE A 349 -3.73 7.04 3.49
C ILE A 349 -4.72 7.72 4.44
N LEU A 350 -5.99 7.30 4.43
CA LEU A 350 -7.02 7.92 5.27
C LEU A 350 -6.76 7.75 6.78
N LYS A 351 -6.21 6.60 7.20
CA LYS A 351 -5.87 6.33 8.60
C LYS A 351 -4.64 7.08 9.10
N THR A 352 -3.77 7.50 8.20
CA THR A 352 -2.52 8.18 8.53
C THR A 352 -2.53 9.66 8.16
N ASP A 353 -3.66 10.16 7.66
CA ASP A 353 -3.83 11.56 7.31
C ASP A 353 -3.73 12.43 8.58
N PRO A 354 -2.95 13.53 8.55
CA PRO A 354 -2.86 14.47 9.66
C PRO A 354 -4.21 15.14 9.98
N ASN A 355 -5.15 15.19 9.02
CA ASN A 355 -6.53 15.62 9.17
C ASN A 355 -7.47 14.42 8.92
N PRO A 356 -7.73 13.58 9.95
CA PRO A 356 -8.43 12.32 9.77
C PRO A 356 -9.83 12.52 9.17
N TYR A 357 -10.12 11.80 8.08
CA TYR A 357 -11.45 11.71 7.49
C TYR A 357 -12.32 10.78 8.34
N VAL A 358 -13.35 11.32 9.02
CA VAL A 358 -14.29 10.51 9.81
C VAL A 358 -15.59 10.34 9.03
N GLY A 359 -15.72 9.22 8.32
CA GLY A 359 -16.97 8.78 7.69
C GLY A 359 -17.65 7.69 8.51
N THR A 360 -18.78 8.00 9.15
CA THR A 360 -19.61 7.02 9.87
C THR A 360 -20.67 6.40 8.97
N LYS A 361 -20.88 5.08 9.09
CA LYS A 361 -22.22 4.50 8.94
C LYS A 361 -22.45 3.42 9.99
N TRP A 362 -23.52 3.64 10.75
CA TRP A 362 -24.14 2.85 11.84
C TRP A 362 -23.83 3.31 13.27
N GLY A 363 -24.46 4.42 13.68
CA GLY A 363 -25.13 4.46 14.98
C GLY A 363 -24.68 5.46 16.04
N PHE A 364 -23.50 6.09 15.98
CA PHE A 364 -23.11 7.12 16.96
C PHE A 364 -22.23 8.23 16.34
N THR A 365 -22.36 9.43 16.90
CA THR A 365 -21.74 10.69 16.45
C THR A 365 -20.28 10.79 16.89
N GLU A 366 -19.35 10.75 15.92
CA GLU A 366 -18.11 11.53 15.98
C GLU A 366 -17.85 12.08 14.59
N GLY A 367 -17.65 13.39 14.51
CA GLY A 367 -17.50 14.13 13.27
C GLY A 367 -16.16 14.83 13.23
N ILE A 368 -15.42 14.58 12.15
CA ILE A 368 -14.61 15.57 11.44
C ILE A 368 -14.81 15.27 9.93
N VAL A 369 -15.48 16.20 9.24
CA VAL A 369 -15.74 16.18 7.79
C VAL A 369 -14.71 17.09 7.11
N ALA A 370 -13.43 16.69 7.17
CA ALA A 370 -12.44 17.28 6.28
C ALA A 370 -12.71 16.77 4.85
N PRO A 371 -12.50 17.58 3.80
CA PRO A 371 -12.58 17.07 2.43
C PRO A 371 -11.53 15.96 2.26
N GLU A 372 -11.96 14.82 1.72
CA GLU A 372 -11.06 13.71 1.43
C GLU A 372 -9.84 14.20 0.61
N PRO A 373 -8.61 13.78 0.96
CA PRO A 373 -7.40 14.15 0.23
C PRO A 373 -7.56 13.86 -1.26
N GLN A 374 -6.99 14.73 -2.10
CA GLN A 374 -7.12 14.59 -3.55
C GLN A 374 -6.61 13.23 -4.04
N GLN A 375 -5.53 12.70 -3.45
CA GLN A 375 -4.99 11.39 -3.79
C GLN A 375 -5.97 10.26 -3.45
N ALA A 376 -6.68 10.36 -2.32
CA ALA A 376 -7.66 9.35 -1.90
C ALA A 376 -8.91 9.37 -2.80
N LYS A 377 -9.33 10.54 -3.29
CA LYS A 377 -10.36 10.65 -4.34
C LYS A 377 -9.93 9.99 -5.65
N GLN A 378 -8.69 10.19 -6.08
CA GLN A 378 -8.17 9.51 -7.28
C GLN A 378 -8.10 7.99 -7.12
N LEU A 379 -7.83 7.49 -5.91
CA LEU A 379 -7.91 6.05 -5.62
C LEU A 379 -9.35 5.54 -5.66
N LEU A 380 -10.32 6.33 -5.19
CA LEU A 380 -11.74 5.99 -5.30
C LEU A 380 -12.20 5.91 -6.77
N GLU A 381 -11.75 6.84 -7.61
CA GLU A 381 -11.98 6.77 -9.07
C GLU A 381 -11.42 5.47 -9.66
N LEU A 382 -10.21 5.07 -9.25
CA LEU A 382 -9.61 3.80 -9.65
C LEU A 382 -10.40 2.58 -9.15
N GLU A 383 -10.97 2.62 -7.95
CA GLU A 383 -11.86 1.55 -7.46
C GLU A 383 -13.08 1.38 -8.39
N PHE A 384 -13.68 2.48 -8.85
CA PHE A 384 -14.77 2.43 -9.84
C PHE A 384 -14.31 1.87 -11.19
N GLU A 385 -13.12 2.25 -11.66
CA GLU A 385 -12.55 1.67 -12.88
C GLU A 385 -12.32 0.15 -12.77
N VAL A 386 -11.83 -0.32 -11.61
CA VAL A 386 -11.65 -1.75 -11.33
C VAL A 386 -13.00 -2.49 -11.28
N GLU A 387 -14.05 -1.90 -10.72
CA GLU A 387 -15.39 -2.51 -10.75
C GLU A 387 -15.95 -2.56 -12.19
N ASN A 388 -15.65 -1.58 -13.03
CA ASN A 388 -15.99 -1.63 -14.45
C ASN A 388 -15.24 -2.75 -15.18
N LEU A 389 -13.94 -2.97 -14.89
CA LEU A 389 -13.19 -4.13 -15.40
C LEU A 389 -13.82 -5.46 -14.98
N LYS A 390 -14.31 -5.56 -13.75
CA LYS A 390 -14.99 -6.76 -13.25
C LYS A 390 -16.28 -7.04 -14.01
N LYS A 391 -17.12 -6.01 -14.25
CA LYS A 391 -18.32 -6.13 -15.11
C LYS A 391 -17.96 -6.60 -16.52
N LEU A 392 -16.90 -6.02 -17.10
CA LEU A 392 -16.38 -6.36 -18.42
C LEU A 392 -15.91 -7.83 -18.48
N ASN A 393 -15.19 -8.29 -17.46
CA ASN A 393 -14.77 -9.69 -17.32
C ASN A 393 -15.98 -10.64 -17.19
N ASP A 394 -17.02 -10.25 -16.45
CA ASP A 394 -18.25 -11.04 -16.29
C ASP A 394 -19.03 -11.15 -17.61
N GLN A 395 -19.10 -10.07 -18.41
CA GLN A 395 -19.71 -10.08 -19.74
C GLN A 395 -18.97 -11.04 -20.70
N ILE A 396 -17.63 -11.00 -20.72
CA ILE A 396 -16.81 -11.92 -21.54
C ILE A 396 -17.04 -13.38 -21.09
N LYS A 397 -17.03 -13.64 -19.78
CA LYS A 397 -17.25 -14.98 -19.24
C LYS A 397 -18.64 -15.51 -19.59
N ALA A 398 -19.69 -14.69 -19.45
CA ALA A 398 -21.05 -15.05 -19.82
C ALA A 398 -21.17 -15.37 -21.32
N ALA A 399 -20.45 -14.63 -22.15
CA ALA A 399 -20.46 -14.87 -23.59
C ALA A 399 -19.68 -16.14 -23.99
N ILE A 400 -18.54 -16.44 -23.34
CA ILE A 400 -17.83 -17.70 -23.54
C ILE A 400 -18.69 -18.89 -23.12
N ALA A 401 -19.48 -18.77 -22.04
CA ALA A 401 -20.40 -19.82 -21.62
C ALA A 401 -21.41 -20.15 -22.74
N LYS A 402 -22.05 -19.11 -23.31
CA LYS A 402 -22.99 -19.20 -24.43
C LYS A 402 -22.34 -19.58 -25.76
N ALA A 403 -21.03 -19.35 -25.93
CA ALA A 403 -20.29 -19.71 -27.13
C ALA A 403 -20.28 -21.24 -27.30
N GLY A 404 -20.97 -21.72 -28.34
CA GLY A 404 -21.10 -23.14 -28.69
C GLY A 404 -22.49 -23.73 -28.49
N GLU A 405 -23.42 -23.03 -27.83
CA GLU A 405 -24.79 -23.52 -27.55
C GLU A 405 -25.83 -23.06 -28.59
N GLY A 406 -25.40 -22.57 -29.76
CA GLY A 406 -26.29 -22.02 -30.77
C GLY A 406 -25.85 -22.32 -32.20
N PRO A 407 -26.73 -22.07 -33.19
CA PRO A 407 -26.38 -22.14 -34.60
C PRO A 407 -25.17 -21.24 -34.89
N GLN A 408 -24.40 -21.58 -35.93
CA GLN A 408 -23.27 -20.75 -36.35
C GLN A 408 -23.72 -19.29 -36.49
N PRO A 409 -22.92 -18.33 -35.98
CA PRO A 409 -23.26 -16.92 -36.10
C PRO A 409 -23.46 -16.59 -37.59
N PRO A 410 -24.51 -15.82 -37.94
CA PRO A 410 -24.79 -15.52 -39.34
C PRO A 410 -23.62 -14.75 -39.97
N GLU A 411 -23.33 -15.04 -41.25
CA GLU A 411 -22.28 -14.37 -42.06
C GLU A 411 -22.43 -12.85 -42.10
N LYS A 412 -23.62 -12.31 -41.85
CA LYS A 412 -23.86 -10.88 -41.65
C LYS A 412 -24.92 -10.70 -40.57
N ILE A 413 -24.70 -9.75 -39.67
CA ILE A 413 -25.77 -9.27 -38.77
C ILE A 413 -26.66 -8.36 -39.61
N PRO A 414 -27.93 -8.75 -39.88
CA PRO A 414 -28.81 -7.93 -40.70
C PRO A 414 -29.06 -6.59 -40.01
N PHE A 415 -29.06 -5.51 -40.79
CA PHE A 415 -29.46 -4.21 -40.30
C PHE A 415 -30.97 -4.23 -40.04
N ASP A 416 -31.36 -4.20 -38.77
CA ASP A 416 -32.77 -4.25 -38.37
C ASP A 416 -33.50 -3.01 -38.95
N PRO A 417 -34.62 -3.19 -39.68
CA PRO A 417 -35.45 -2.08 -40.14
C PRO A 417 -35.85 -1.10 -39.02
N ALA A 418 -36.04 -1.59 -37.80
CA ALA A 418 -36.33 -0.76 -36.63
C ALA A 418 -35.14 0.16 -36.27
N VAL A 419 -33.90 -0.35 -36.34
CA VAL A 419 -32.68 0.44 -36.15
C VAL A 419 -32.59 1.55 -37.19
N HIS A 420 -32.84 1.22 -38.47
CA HIS A 420 -32.86 2.21 -39.55
C HIS A 420 -33.90 3.32 -39.33
N LYS A 421 -35.11 2.93 -38.92
CA LYS A 421 -36.19 3.87 -38.59
C LYS A 421 -35.78 4.81 -37.46
N MET A 422 -35.20 4.28 -36.38
CA MET A 422 -34.76 5.08 -35.23
C MET A 422 -33.64 6.06 -35.61
N LEU A 423 -32.65 5.63 -36.39
CA LEU A 423 -31.57 6.50 -36.89
C LEU A 423 -32.11 7.63 -37.77
N HIS A 424 -33.05 7.32 -38.67
CA HIS A 424 -33.70 8.33 -39.50
C HIS A 424 -34.53 9.32 -38.66
N GLU A 425 -35.29 8.83 -37.68
CA GLU A 425 -36.04 9.67 -36.76
C GLU A 425 -35.14 10.55 -35.89
N MET A 426 -33.93 10.13 -35.53
CA MET A 426 -32.98 11.00 -34.81
C MET A 426 -32.47 12.15 -35.69
N GLY A 427 -32.12 11.85 -36.94
CA GLY A 427 -31.51 12.81 -37.87
C GLY A 427 -32.46 13.81 -38.51
N GLN A 428 -33.78 13.71 -38.27
CA GLN A 428 -34.75 14.64 -38.84
C GLN A 428 -34.55 16.08 -38.32
N PRO A 429 -34.71 17.13 -39.13
CA PRO A 429 -34.45 18.52 -38.70
C PRO A 429 -35.35 19.01 -37.55
N LEU A 430 -36.60 18.54 -37.53
CA LEU A 430 -37.66 18.97 -36.60
C LEU A 430 -37.75 18.09 -35.34
N THR A 431 -36.73 17.28 -35.08
CA THR A 431 -36.71 16.40 -33.92
C THR A 431 -36.53 17.18 -32.64
N THR A 432 -37.20 16.72 -31.58
CA THR A 432 -37.07 17.27 -30.24
C THR A 432 -35.98 16.53 -29.49
N TYR A 433 -35.32 17.23 -28.56
CA TYR A 433 -34.30 16.66 -27.68
C TYR A 433 -34.78 15.35 -27.01
N GLY A 434 -35.99 15.33 -26.45
CA GLY A 434 -36.54 14.15 -25.77
C GLY A 434 -36.75 12.95 -26.71
N MET A 435 -37.12 13.19 -27.97
CA MET A 435 -37.27 12.11 -28.95
C MET A 435 -35.90 11.55 -29.35
N VAL A 436 -34.92 12.40 -29.64
CA VAL A 436 -33.56 11.96 -29.97
C VAL A 436 -32.97 11.16 -28.82
N LYS A 437 -33.08 11.64 -27.58
CA LYS A 437 -32.63 10.92 -26.38
C LYS A 437 -33.27 9.53 -26.25
N GLY A 438 -34.61 9.45 -26.34
CA GLY A 438 -35.32 8.17 -26.22
C GLY A 438 -35.03 7.19 -27.36
N ARG A 439 -34.64 7.66 -28.55
CA ARG A 439 -34.16 6.80 -29.65
C ARG A 439 -32.71 6.38 -29.46
N ALA A 440 -31.85 7.29 -29.01
CA ALA A 440 -30.47 7.01 -28.68
C ALA A 440 -30.37 5.90 -27.62
N GLU A 441 -31.09 6.03 -26.50
CA GLU A 441 -31.10 5.01 -25.43
C GLU A 441 -31.51 3.62 -25.96
N LYS A 442 -32.56 3.52 -26.78
CA LYS A 442 -32.99 2.25 -27.39
C LYS A 442 -31.98 1.66 -28.37
N LEU A 443 -31.29 2.51 -29.13
CA LEU A 443 -30.22 2.05 -30.04
C LEU A 443 -29.00 1.56 -29.25
N LEU A 444 -28.69 2.21 -28.12
CA LEU A 444 -27.64 1.73 -27.22
C LEU A 444 -28.03 0.40 -26.56
N ASP A 445 -29.29 0.23 -26.15
CA ASP A 445 -29.81 -1.04 -25.65
C ASP A 445 -29.63 -2.16 -26.68
N HIS A 446 -29.96 -1.90 -27.96
CA HIS A 446 -29.73 -2.83 -29.07
C HIS A 446 -28.24 -3.19 -29.25
N LEU A 447 -27.34 -2.19 -29.19
CA LEU A 447 -25.89 -2.44 -29.20
C LEU A 447 -25.44 -3.24 -27.98
N GLY A 448 -26.06 -3.03 -26.82
CA GLY A 448 -25.86 -3.79 -25.60
C GLY A 448 -26.26 -5.26 -25.75
N GLU A 449 -27.38 -5.55 -26.45
CA GLU A 449 -27.83 -6.90 -26.75
C GLU A 449 -26.87 -7.65 -27.70
N ILE A 450 -26.31 -6.95 -28.69
CA ILE A 450 -25.27 -7.50 -29.57
C ILE A 450 -24.02 -7.88 -28.78
N ASN A 451 -23.75 -7.13 -27.70
CA ASN A 451 -22.63 -7.35 -26.78
C ASN A 451 -21.33 -7.54 -27.56
N GLU A 452 -20.91 -6.48 -28.28
CA GLU A 452 -19.70 -6.51 -29.11
C GLU A 452 -18.51 -7.12 -28.36
N LEU A 453 -18.33 -6.77 -27.09
CA LEU A 453 -17.26 -7.30 -26.26
C LEU A 453 -17.29 -8.84 -26.15
N GLY A 454 -18.42 -9.42 -25.79
CA GLY A 454 -18.56 -10.86 -25.59
C GLY A 454 -18.83 -11.66 -26.86
N SER A 455 -19.35 -11.03 -27.91
CA SER A 455 -19.80 -11.71 -29.12
C SER A 455 -18.69 -12.54 -29.78
N THR A 456 -19.05 -13.74 -30.23
CA THR A 456 -18.20 -14.59 -31.09
C THR A 456 -18.36 -14.26 -32.57
N ASN A 457 -19.30 -13.40 -32.94
CA ASN A 457 -19.51 -13.02 -34.33
C ASN A 457 -18.42 -12.03 -34.78
N PRO A 458 -17.60 -12.35 -35.81
CA PRO A 458 -16.61 -11.43 -36.37
C PRO A 458 -17.20 -10.09 -36.82
N HIS A 459 -18.44 -10.11 -37.33
CA HIS A 459 -19.12 -8.94 -37.88
C HIS A 459 -19.72 -8.01 -36.81
N ALA A 460 -19.68 -8.40 -35.52
CA ALA A 460 -20.17 -7.54 -34.44
C ALA A 460 -19.42 -6.21 -34.37
N ILE A 461 -18.11 -6.21 -34.66
CA ILE A 461 -17.29 -4.99 -34.62
C ILE A 461 -17.70 -4.03 -35.73
N GLU A 462 -17.81 -4.53 -36.96
CA GLU A 462 -18.23 -3.72 -38.12
C GLU A 462 -19.64 -3.18 -37.93
N TYR A 463 -20.57 -4.00 -37.45
CA TYR A 463 -21.96 -3.61 -37.21
C TYR A 463 -22.07 -2.53 -36.13
N THR A 464 -21.40 -2.72 -34.98
CA THR A 464 -21.39 -1.72 -33.89
C THR A 464 -20.77 -0.41 -34.37
N GLY A 465 -19.64 -0.46 -35.08
CA GLY A 465 -18.99 0.74 -35.63
C GLY A 465 -19.89 1.50 -36.61
N ASP A 466 -20.58 0.78 -37.51
CA ASP A 466 -21.52 1.39 -38.46
C ASP A 466 -22.72 2.04 -37.76
N ILE A 467 -23.29 1.42 -36.72
CA ILE A 467 -24.37 2.04 -35.94
C ILE A 467 -23.85 3.25 -35.18
N LEU A 468 -22.74 3.14 -34.44
CA LEU A 468 -22.18 4.26 -33.68
C LEU A 468 -21.88 5.47 -34.59
N SER A 469 -21.31 5.22 -35.77
CA SER A 469 -21.04 6.26 -36.76
C SER A 469 -22.33 6.94 -37.25
N LYS A 470 -23.38 6.17 -37.52
CA LYS A 470 -24.70 6.69 -37.92
C LYS A 470 -25.40 7.43 -36.77
N MET A 471 -25.27 6.95 -35.53
CA MET A 471 -25.84 7.60 -34.34
C MET A 471 -25.22 8.98 -34.12
N LEU A 472 -23.88 9.07 -34.12
CA LEU A 472 -23.17 10.34 -33.97
C LEU A 472 -23.49 11.33 -35.09
N ARG A 473 -23.67 10.83 -36.33
CA ARG A 473 -24.13 11.66 -37.45
C ARG A 473 -25.58 12.14 -37.26
N ALA A 474 -26.47 11.27 -36.82
CA ALA A 474 -27.87 11.62 -36.62
C ALA A 474 -28.04 12.62 -35.46
N ASP A 475 -27.16 12.56 -34.46
CA ASP A 475 -27.13 13.44 -33.29
C ASP A 475 -26.25 14.70 -33.49
N TRP A 476 -26.25 15.26 -34.70
CA TRP A 476 -25.46 16.45 -35.04
C TRP A 476 -25.95 17.75 -34.38
N LYS A 477 -27.22 17.79 -33.95
CA LYS A 477 -27.92 19.00 -33.49
C LYS A 477 -27.83 19.23 -31.98
N PHE A 478 -27.80 18.15 -31.20
CA PHE A 478 -27.88 18.23 -29.74
C PHE A 478 -26.70 17.54 -29.04
N HIS A 479 -26.00 16.64 -29.74
CA HIS A 479 -24.87 15.89 -29.19
C HIS A 479 -25.22 15.16 -27.87
N ILE A 480 -26.46 14.67 -27.75
CA ILE A 480 -27.05 14.00 -26.59
C ILE A 480 -26.32 12.71 -26.23
N LEU A 481 -25.75 12.00 -27.21
CA LEU A 481 -25.05 10.73 -26.95
C LEU A 481 -23.97 10.89 -25.88
N HIS A 482 -23.28 12.04 -25.85
CA HIS A 482 -22.23 12.31 -24.87
C HIS A 482 -22.76 12.56 -23.45
N GLU A 483 -24.07 12.81 -23.28
CA GLU A 483 -24.74 12.88 -21.98
C GLU A 483 -25.06 11.50 -21.39
N ILE A 484 -25.11 10.45 -22.22
CA ILE A 484 -25.55 9.12 -21.82
C ILE A 484 -24.33 8.29 -21.37
N PRO A 485 -24.23 7.89 -20.08
CA PRO A 485 -23.07 7.13 -19.60
C PRO A 485 -22.88 5.79 -20.31
N PHE A 486 -23.98 5.15 -20.74
CA PHE A 486 -23.92 3.86 -21.44
C PHE A 486 -23.31 4.00 -22.85
N PHE A 487 -23.49 5.14 -23.52
CA PHE A 487 -22.79 5.43 -24.78
C PHE A 487 -21.27 5.47 -24.58
N GLN A 488 -20.82 6.14 -23.52
CA GLN A 488 -19.40 6.24 -23.17
C GLN A 488 -18.78 4.86 -22.92
N GLU A 489 -19.53 3.96 -22.25
CA GLU A 489 -19.10 2.57 -22.05
C GLU A 489 -18.98 1.81 -23.38
N ILE A 490 -20.01 1.86 -24.23
CA ILE A 490 -20.03 1.16 -25.52
C ILE A 490 -18.91 1.67 -26.43
N ILE A 491 -18.75 2.99 -26.59
CA ILE A 491 -17.76 3.54 -27.51
C ILE A 491 -16.33 3.31 -27.01
N LYS A 492 -16.09 3.36 -25.69
CA LYS A 492 -14.81 3.00 -25.09
C LYS A 492 -14.46 1.54 -25.36
N ASN A 493 -15.43 0.63 -25.20
CA ASN A 493 -15.24 -0.79 -25.50
C ASN A 493 -14.96 -1.00 -26.99
N HIS A 494 -15.73 -0.37 -27.88
CA HIS A 494 -15.53 -0.45 -29.32
C HIS A 494 -14.12 0.00 -29.73
N PHE A 495 -13.68 1.17 -29.27
CA PHE A 495 -12.33 1.69 -29.52
C PHE A 495 -11.23 0.81 -28.92
N GLY A 496 -11.47 0.20 -27.75
CA GLY A 496 -10.55 -0.74 -27.14
C GLY A 496 -10.37 -2.03 -27.97
N ILE A 497 -11.46 -2.56 -28.52
CA ILE A 497 -11.48 -3.79 -29.33
C ILE A 497 -10.86 -3.53 -30.71
N THR A 498 -11.25 -2.46 -31.38
CA THR A 498 -10.71 -2.08 -32.70
C THR A 498 -9.24 -1.65 -32.62
N GLY A 499 -8.84 -1.01 -31.52
CA GLY A 499 -7.50 -0.49 -31.31
C GLY A 499 -7.29 0.86 -31.99
N GLY A 500 -6.12 1.46 -31.72
CA GLY A 500 -5.68 2.68 -32.40
C GLY A 500 -4.93 2.35 -33.69
N ILE A 501 -5.02 3.25 -34.67
CA ILE A 501 -4.19 3.17 -35.88
C ILE A 501 -2.83 3.80 -35.56
N GLU A 502 -1.75 3.01 -35.58
CA GLU A 502 -0.39 3.45 -35.23
C GLU A 502 0.27 4.35 -36.29
N GLU A 503 -0.49 4.83 -37.28
CA GLU A 503 0.02 5.72 -38.31
C GLU A 503 0.45 7.06 -37.68
N ARG A 504 1.76 7.38 -37.74
CA ARG A 504 2.34 8.61 -37.19
C ARG A 504 1.58 9.88 -37.62
N ARG A 505 1.07 9.94 -38.85
CA ARG A 505 0.28 11.07 -39.35
C ARG A 505 -1.07 11.19 -38.65
N HIS A 506 -1.75 10.08 -38.41
CA HIS A 506 -2.98 10.07 -37.62
C HIS A 506 -2.72 10.49 -36.17
N LEU A 507 -1.70 9.91 -35.52
CA LEU A 507 -1.33 10.27 -34.15
C LEU A 507 -1.01 11.77 -34.02
N ASN A 508 -0.27 12.33 -34.97
CA ASN A 508 0.00 13.76 -35.02
C ASN A 508 -1.29 14.59 -35.16
N ARG A 509 -2.21 14.21 -36.05
CA ARG A 509 -3.51 14.89 -36.20
C ARG A 509 -4.35 14.80 -34.93
N MET A 510 -4.43 13.63 -34.30
CA MET A 510 -5.16 13.46 -33.04
C MET A 510 -4.59 14.33 -31.93
N ASN A 511 -3.27 14.34 -31.76
CA ASN A 511 -2.63 15.21 -30.77
C ASN A 511 -2.95 16.69 -31.02
N LYS A 512 -2.99 17.12 -32.29
CA LYS A 512 -3.37 18.47 -32.68
C LYS A 512 -4.85 18.76 -32.41
N PHE A 513 -5.75 17.87 -32.81
CA PHE A 513 -7.18 18.02 -32.51
C PHE A 513 -7.42 18.12 -31.01
N THR A 514 -6.90 17.19 -30.22
CA THR A 514 -7.07 17.20 -28.75
C THR A 514 -6.46 18.43 -28.09
N TYR A 515 -5.32 18.92 -28.58
CA TYR A 515 -4.72 20.16 -28.08
C TYR A 515 -5.64 21.36 -28.35
N VAL A 516 -6.05 21.54 -29.60
CA VAL A 516 -6.85 22.68 -30.02
C VAL A 516 -8.23 22.66 -29.35
N THR A 517 -8.92 21.53 -29.32
CA THR A 517 -10.24 21.45 -28.68
C THR A 517 -10.16 21.78 -27.19
N LYS A 518 -9.14 21.28 -26.46
CA LYS A 518 -8.94 21.61 -25.05
C LYS A 518 -8.62 23.09 -24.79
N GLU A 519 -7.81 23.73 -25.62
CA GLU A 519 -7.55 25.18 -25.50
C GLU A 519 -8.84 25.98 -25.70
N LEU A 520 -9.61 25.64 -26.74
CA LEU A 520 -10.90 26.28 -27.02
C LEU A 520 -11.90 26.08 -25.88
N GLU A 521 -12.01 24.87 -25.34
CA GLU A 521 -12.85 24.55 -24.17
C GLU A 521 -12.45 25.38 -22.95
N LEU A 522 -11.16 25.54 -22.71
CA LEU A 522 -10.61 26.30 -21.60
C LEU A 522 -10.94 27.79 -21.71
N TRP A 523 -10.77 28.39 -22.89
CA TRP A 523 -11.15 29.79 -23.12
C TRP A 523 -12.66 30.02 -22.99
N VAL A 524 -13.48 29.08 -23.45
CA VAL A 524 -14.95 29.14 -23.31
C VAL A 524 -15.36 29.02 -21.84
N THR A 525 -14.73 28.13 -21.08
CA THR A 525 -14.98 27.94 -19.65
C THR A 525 -14.60 29.19 -18.84
N ARG A 526 -13.48 29.83 -19.21
CA ARG A 526 -13.01 31.08 -18.59
C ARG A 526 -13.72 32.34 -19.08
N ARG A 527 -14.55 32.24 -20.12
CA ARG A 527 -15.22 33.37 -20.80
C ARG A 527 -14.22 34.40 -21.36
N GLU A 528 -13.08 33.92 -21.86
CA GLU A 528 -12.00 34.73 -22.42
C GLU A 528 -11.99 34.72 -23.96
N THR A 529 -13.05 34.25 -24.61
CA THR A 529 -13.08 34.06 -26.08
C THR A 529 -12.86 35.35 -26.87
N ARG A 530 -13.30 36.51 -26.34
CA ARG A 530 -13.06 37.83 -26.97
C ARG A 530 -11.60 38.29 -26.86
N LYS A 531 -10.94 37.96 -25.75
CA LYS A 531 -9.54 38.30 -25.52
C LYS A 531 -8.63 37.49 -26.45
N HIS A 532 -9.02 36.26 -26.71
CA HIS A 532 -8.28 35.30 -27.52
C HIS A 532 -8.84 35.12 -28.95
N GLU A 533 -9.57 36.13 -29.48
CA GLU A 533 -10.28 35.98 -30.76
C GLU A 533 -9.34 35.63 -31.94
N ARG A 534 -8.15 36.25 -31.99
CA ARG A 534 -7.16 35.96 -33.04
C ARG A 534 -6.62 34.54 -32.91
N GLU A 535 -6.28 34.09 -31.71
CA GLU A 535 -5.77 32.73 -31.47
C GLU A 535 -6.84 31.69 -31.82
N ILE A 536 -8.10 31.93 -31.44
CA ILE A 536 -9.25 31.11 -31.84
C ILE A 536 -9.36 31.02 -33.37
N GLU A 537 -9.19 32.12 -34.10
CA GLU A 537 -9.22 32.09 -35.57
C GLU A 537 -8.08 31.28 -36.19
N PHE A 538 -6.87 31.37 -35.61
CA PHE A 538 -5.75 30.52 -36.02
C PHE A 538 -6.05 29.05 -35.76
N ASP A 539 -6.52 28.70 -34.56
CA ASP A 539 -6.89 27.34 -34.17
C ASP A 539 -8.00 26.76 -35.05
N VAL A 540 -9.03 27.56 -35.34
CA VAL A 540 -10.12 27.16 -36.26
C VAL A 540 -9.59 26.89 -37.67
N ASN A 541 -8.62 27.66 -38.14
CA ASN A 541 -7.98 27.42 -39.45
C ASN A 541 -7.09 26.17 -39.43
N ASP A 542 -6.35 25.94 -38.35
CA ASP A 542 -5.59 24.70 -38.14
C ASP A 542 -6.51 23.47 -38.20
N LEU A 543 -7.66 23.50 -37.51
CA LEU A 543 -8.67 22.43 -37.57
C LEU A 543 -9.14 22.19 -39.01
N LYS A 544 -9.38 23.24 -39.81
CA LYS A 544 -9.75 23.11 -41.23
C LYS A 544 -8.67 22.39 -42.01
N VAL A 545 -7.40 22.79 -41.85
CA VAL A 545 -6.27 22.18 -42.59
C VAL A 545 -6.17 20.69 -42.26
N TYR A 546 -6.23 20.31 -40.99
CA TYR A 546 -6.14 18.90 -40.61
C TYR A 546 -7.33 18.06 -41.09
N LEU A 547 -8.54 18.63 -41.14
CA LEU A 547 -9.72 17.97 -41.70
C LEU A 547 -9.65 17.85 -43.23
N GLN A 548 -9.14 18.87 -43.92
CA GLN A 548 -8.84 18.81 -45.36
C GLN A 548 -7.82 17.71 -45.68
N ASP A 549 -6.76 17.60 -44.89
CA ASP A 549 -5.75 16.56 -45.04
C ASP A 549 -6.33 15.16 -44.86
N PHE A 550 -7.28 15.00 -43.93
CA PHE A 550 -7.99 13.74 -43.76
C PHE A 550 -8.91 13.44 -44.95
N LEU A 551 -9.69 14.42 -45.42
CA LEU A 551 -10.55 14.25 -46.60
C LEU A 551 -9.72 13.89 -47.84
N ALA A 552 -8.58 14.55 -48.06
CA ALA A 552 -7.66 14.24 -49.16
C ALA A 552 -7.06 12.83 -49.05
N LEU A 553 -6.85 12.32 -47.83
CA LEU A 553 -6.44 10.94 -47.59
C LEU A 553 -7.56 9.95 -47.96
N VAL A 554 -8.81 10.22 -47.59
CA VAL A 554 -9.97 9.41 -48.02
C VAL A 554 -10.15 9.43 -49.54
N GLN A 555 -10.01 10.60 -50.17
CA GLN A 555 -10.12 10.75 -51.63
C GLN A 555 -9.01 9.99 -52.37
N ARG A 556 -7.76 10.07 -51.91
CA ARG A 556 -6.66 9.27 -52.48
C ARG A 556 -6.92 7.77 -52.36
N ALA A 557 -7.41 7.31 -51.21
CA ALA A 557 -7.75 5.90 -51.02
C ALA A 557 -8.83 5.41 -52.00
N SER A 558 -9.73 6.28 -52.45
CA SER A 558 -10.76 5.92 -53.44
C SER A 558 -10.20 5.73 -54.86
N GLN A 559 -9.08 6.39 -55.18
CA GLN A 559 -8.42 6.37 -56.49
C GLN A 559 -7.30 5.34 -56.62
N GLU A 560 -6.78 4.82 -55.50
CA GLU A 560 -5.72 3.81 -55.52
C GLU A 560 -6.24 2.46 -56.06
N GLU A 561 -5.57 1.95 -57.09
CA GLU A 561 -5.76 0.59 -57.60
C GLU A 561 -4.91 -0.38 -56.76
N VAL A 562 -5.55 -1.05 -55.81
CA VAL A 562 -4.92 -2.05 -54.92
C VAL A 562 -5.78 -3.30 -54.90
N GLU A 563 -5.20 -4.42 -54.49
CA GLU A 563 -5.93 -5.68 -54.29
C GLU A 563 -7.20 -5.48 -53.42
N HIS A 564 -8.28 -6.18 -53.79
CA HIS A 564 -9.61 -6.01 -53.19
C HIS A 564 -9.61 -6.15 -51.65
N GLN A 565 -8.87 -7.12 -51.11
CA GLN A 565 -8.75 -7.32 -49.66
C GLN A 565 -8.04 -6.16 -48.96
N VAL A 566 -6.98 -5.61 -49.57
CA VAL A 566 -6.25 -4.45 -49.04
C VAL A 566 -7.13 -3.21 -49.09
N LYS A 567 -7.89 -3.02 -50.17
CA LYS A 567 -8.84 -1.92 -50.31
C LYS A 567 -9.95 -2.00 -49.25
N LYS A 568 -10.49 -3.20 -48.98
CA LYS A 568 -11.50 -3.42 -47.93
C LYS A 568 -10.98 -3.05 -46.54
N GLN A 569 -9.77 -3.50 -46.17
CA GLN A 569 -9.17 -3.14 -44.88
C GLN A 569 -8.95 -1.64 -44.77
N LYS A 570 -8.43 -0.99 -45.82
CA LYS A 570 -8.20 0.46 -45.83
C LYS A 570 -9.50 1.26 -45.66
N VAL A 571 -10.60 0.84 -46.29
CA VAL A 571 -11.92 1.47 -46.12
C VAL A 571 -12.41 1.34 -44.67
N TYR A 572 -12.20 0.17 -44.06
CA TYR A 572 -12.55 -0.06 -42.65
C TYR A 572 -11.73 0.84 -41.71
N ASP A 573 -10.41 0.91 -41.90
CA ASP A 573 -9.52 1.75 -41.10
C ASP A 573 -9.92 3.24 -41.21
N LEU A 574 -10.24 3.71 -42.41
CA LEU A 574 -10.70 5.10 -42.63
C LEU A 574 -12.06 5.39 -41.98
N ALA A 575 -12.99 4.44 -42.01
CA ALA A 575 -14.28 4.57 -41.34
C ALA A 575 -14.10 4.63 -39.82
N HIS A 576 -13.19 3.83 -39.27
CA HIS A 576 -12.82 3.87 -37.86
C HIS A 576 -12.19 5.20 -37.46
N LEU A 577 -11.27 5.74 -38.28
CA LEU A 577 -10.71 7.09 -38.07
C LEU A 577 -11.78 8.17 -38.03
N LEU A 578 -12.74 8.12 -38.97
CA LEU A 578 -13.85 9.06 -39.00
C LEU A 578 -14.72 8.94 -37.75
N LEU A 579 -14.96 7.72 -37.24
CA LEU A 579 -15.70 7.50 -36.00
C LEU A 579 -14.97 8.11 -34.79
N ILE A 580 -13.65 7.92 -34.68
CA ILE A 580 -12.82 8.54 -33.63
C ILE A 580 -12.95 10.06 -33.67
N TYR A 581 -12.83 10.66 -34.86
CA TYR A 581 -12.95 12.12 -35.00
C TYR A 581 -14.37 12.60 -34.67
N ARG A 582 -15.41 11.90 -35.12
CA ARG A 582 -16.81 12.24 -34.78
C ARG A 582 -17.05 12.20 -33.29
N ASN A 583 -16.53 11.20 -32.59
CA ASN A 583 -16.66 11.12 -31.13
C ASN A 583 -15.94 12.28 -30.42
N LEU A 584 -14.70 12.57 -30.82
CA LEU A 584 -13.92 13.68 -30.25
C LEU A 584 -14.63 15.03 -30.44
N PHE A 585 -15.06 15.33 -31.66
CA PHE A 585 -15.73 16.60 -31.96
C PHE A 585 -17.16 16.65 -31.39
N GLY A 586 -17.87 15.52 -31.30
CA GLY A 586 -19.17 15.45 -30.66
C GLY A 586 -19.11 15.79 -29.17
N GLU A 587 -18.11 15.27 -28.45
CA GLU A 587 -17.85 15.60 -27.04
C GLU A 587 -17.53 17.09 -26.87
N PHE A 588 -16.64 17.60 -27.74
CA PHE A 588 -16.28 19.02 -27.76
C PHE A 588 -17.49 19.92 -28.04
N PHE A 589 -18.33 19.59 -29.03
CA PHE A 589 -19.51 20.38 -29.37
C PHE A 589 -20.57 20.33 -28.26
N HIS A 590 -20.77 19.16 -27.65
CA HIS A 590 -21.60 19.02 -26.47
C HIS A 590 -21.16 19.98 -25.34
N HIS A 591 -19.85 20.04 -25.06
CA HIS A 591 -19.28 20.97 -24.08
C HIS A 591 -19.54 22.43 -24.46
N LEU A 592 -19.28 22.81 -25.72
CA LEU A 592 -19.48 24.19 -26.20
C LEU A 592 -20.94 24.65 -26.07
N GLU A 593 -21.90 23.80 -26.42
CA GLU A 593 -23.32 24.15 -26.44
C GLU A 593 -23.92 24.35 -25.04
N ASN A 594 -23.37 23.60 -24.06
CA ASN A 594 -23.85 23.56 -22.68
C ASN A 594 -23.11 24.49 -21.72
N THR A 595 -21.90 24.95 -22.08
CA THR A 595 -21.09 25.79 -21.17
C THR A 595 -21.51 27.26 -21.16
N SER A 596 -21.67 27.88 -22.34
CA SER A 596 -21.95 29.33 -22.41
C SER A 596 -22.50 29.79 -23.77
N LEU A 597 -23.04 31.03 -23.81
CA LEU A 597 -23.43 31.69 -25.07
C LEU A 597 -22.23 31.87 -26.02
N GLU A 598 -21.03 32.07 -25.47
CA GLU A 598 -19.80 32.18 -26.26
C GLU A 598 -19.44 30.84 -26.91
N GLY A 599 -19.62 29.73 -26.17
CA GLY A 599 -19.46 28.38 -26.70
C GLY A 599 -20.39 28.10 -27.87
N ARG A 600 -21.69 28.48 -27.77
CA ARG A 600 -22.64 28.37 -28.88
C ARG A 600 -22.24 29.18 -30.12
N ARG A 601 -21.68 30.39 -29.93
CA ARG A 601 -21.15 31.19 -31.05
C ARG A 601 -19.92 30.56 -31.67
N LEU A 602 -19.04 29.98 -30.86
CA LEU A 602 -17.87 29.25 -31.35
C LEU A 602 -18.29 28.00 -32.15
N ARG A 603 -19.29 27.26 -31.67
CA ARG A 603 -19.88 26.13 -32.40
C ARG A 603 -20.39 26.53 -33.79
N GLN A 604 -21.01 27.70 -33.92
CA GLN A 604 -21.43 28.22 -35.23
C GLN A 604 -20.23 28.46 -36.18
N LYS A 605 -19.09 28.94 -35.66
CA LYS A 605 -17.85 29.08 -36.45
C LYS A 605 -17.28 27.72 -36.91
N LEU A 606 -17.66 26.63 -36.23
CA LEU A 606 -17.17 25.26 -36.46
C LEU A 606 -18.13 24.37 -37.26
N LEU A 607 -19.23 24.90 -37.82
CA LEU A 607 -20.17 24.13 -38.65
C LEU A 607 -19.53 23.47 -39.89
N PHE A 608 -18.37 23.96 -40.33
CA PHE A 608 -17.61 23.34 -41.43
C PHE A 608 -17.13 21.92 -41.07
N VAL A 609 -16.94 21.59 -39.79
CA VAL A 609 -16.47 20.27 -39.35
C VAL A 609 -17.47 19.19 -39.80
N ASP A 610 -18.76 19.46 -39.62
CA ASP A 610 -19.84 18.56 -40.03
C ASP A 610 -19.81 18.33 -41.56
N GLN A 611 -19.54 19.39 -42.33
CA GLN A 611 -19.42 19.30 -43.80
C GLN A 611 -18.24 18.42 -44.24
N TYR A 612 -17.09 18.51 -43.57
CA TYR A 612 -15.95 17.61 -43.85
C TYR A 612 -16.27 16.17 -43.50
N PHE A 613 -16.94 15.93 -42.37
CA PHE A 613 -17.36 14.59 -41.97
C PHE A 613 -18.39 14.00 -42.93
N GLU A 614 -19.36 14.77 -43.41
CA GLU A 614 -20.31 14.32 -44.43
C GLU A 614 -19.62 13.99 -45.76
N SER A 615 -18.67 14.84 -46.18
CA SER A 615 -17.90 14.62 -47.42
C SER A 615 -17.04 13.36 -47.35
N ALA A 616 -16.39 13.11 -46.21
CA ALA A 616 -15.60 11.91 -45.98
C ALA A 616 -16.48 10.66 -45.92
N ASP A 617 -17.62 10.72 -45.22
CA ASP A 617 -18.58 9.63 -45.08
C ASP A 617 -19.20 9.23 -46.42
N GLN A 618 -19.58 10.22 -47.25
CA GLN A 618 -20.09 9.98 -48.60
C GLN A 618 -19.06 9.25 -49.47
N LYS A 619 -17.79 9.66 -49.42
CA LYS A 619 -16.72 8.97 -50.15
C LYS A 619 -16.46 7.57 -49.62
N LEU A 620 -16.51 7.36 -48.31
CA LEU A 620 -16.40 6.04 -47.70
C LEU A 620 -17.57 5.13 -48.11
N TYR A 621 -18.79 5.66 -48.18
CA TYR A 621 -19.95 4.93 -48.65
C TYR A 621 -19.81 4.51 -50.12
N GLU A 622 -19.35 5.40 -51.00
CA GLU A 622 -19.06 5.10 -52.41
C GLU A 622 -17.98 4.00 -52.56
N MET A 623 -16.95 4.04 -51.71
CA MET A 623 -15.94 2.98 -51.69
C MET A 623 -16.52 1.65 -51.20
N LYS A 624 -17.32 1.66 -50.12
CA LYS A 624 -17.98 0.45 -49.60
C LYS A 624 -18.95 -0.18 -50.59
N SER A 625 -19.68 0.61 -51.38
CA SER A 625 -20.60 0.09 -52.41
C SER A 625 -19.88 -0.47 -53.65
N SER A 626 -18.62 -0.11 -53.85
CA SER A 626 -17.76 -0.61 -54.93
C SER A 626 -16.96 -1.87 -54.58
N LEU A 627 -17.02 -2.32 -53.31
CA LEU A 627 -16.38 -3.54 -52.78
C LEU A 627 -17.34 -4.72 -52.82
#